data_AF-A0A183HQ43-F1
#
_entry.id   AF-A0A183HQ43-F1
#
_cell.length_a   1.000
_cell.length_b   1.000
_cell.length_c   1.000
_cell.angle_alpha   90.00
_cell.angle_beta   90.00
_cell.angle_gamma   90.00
#
_symmetry.space_group_name_H-M   'P 1'
#
loop_
_entity.id
_entity.type
_entity.pdbx_description
1 polymer ?
#
loop_
_entity_poly.entity_id
_entity_poly.type
_entity_poly.pdbx_seq_one_letter_code
_entity_poly.pdbx_strand_id
1 'polypeptide(L)'
;MNVELINDILENWFNKMPNIKPFYALRCNPNDVLLKVLTRNIDMGLCCSNRYELEMAMKIVDIDRIIYRNPMWTRGSIRHAKECGIQTVIIETEDDLKRFATYYPEACIILRVTMDRKLVDDPLTEDHLNVEKAINLLRITKDLAVRVKGISLSIRSVCATSAIYSYAIAQCRRLFDIGLEVGHKMEILDVGDRFPSMSTSDGLSFDQIAKALRAACAFFFPSKLFKDIKIIAEPGAYFAASSFSLVTRVVNKRLIDGSFLTND
;
A
#
# COMPACT_ATOMS: atom_id res chain seq x y z
N MET A 1 22.70 9.07 -5.43
CA MET A 1 21.34 8.77 -5.94
C MET A 1 21.39 8.96 -7.45
N ASN A 2 20.92 7.98 -8.22
CA ASN A 2 20.88 8.06 -9.68
C ASN A 2 19.50 8.56 -10.12
N VAL A 3 19.41 9.82 -10.57
CA VAL A 3 18.13 10.44 -10.96
C VAL A 3 17.61 9.92 -12.30
N GLU A 4 18.50 9.58 -13.24
CA GLU A 4 18.11 9.02 -14.54
C GLU A 4 17.42 7.67 -14.34
N LEU A 5 17.99 6.81 -13.50
CA LEU A 5 17.39 5.52 -13.16
C LEU A 5 16.01 5.67 -12.51
N ILE A 6 15.75 6.73 -11.74
CA ILE A 6 14.42 6.97 -11.16
C ILE A 6 13.38 7.21 -12.27
N ASN A 7 13.75 7.96 -13.33
CA ASN A 7 12.86 8.19 -14.47
C ASN A 7 12.59 6.88 -15.22
N ASP A 8 13.61 6.05 -15.44
CA ASP A 8 13.43 4.74 -16.09
C ASP A 8 12.49 3.82 -15.28
N ILE A 9 12.62 3.84 -13.95
CA ILE A 9 11.74 3.08 -13.05
C ILE A 9 10.29 3.61 -13.11
N LEU A 10 10.11 4.94 -13.13
CA LEU A 10 8.79 5.57 -13.31
C LEU A 10 8.16 5.15 -14.64
N GLU A 11 8.89 5.30 -15.74
CA GLU A 11 8.40 4.93 -17.08
C GLU A 11 8.03 3.45 -17.15
N ASN A 12 8.86 2.57 -16.58
CA ASN A 12 8.56 1.15 -16.55
C ASN A 12 7.28 0.84 -15.76
N TRP A 13 7.02 1.52 -14.63
CA TRP A 13 5.75 1.34 -13.91
C TRP A 13 4.55 1.66 -14.80
N PHE A 14 4.53 2.84 -15.42
CA PHE A 14 3.39 3.29 -16.22
C PHE A 14 3.26 2.49 -17.53
N ASN A 15 4.35 2.01 -18.12
CA ASN A 15 4.31 1.13 -19.27
C ASN A 15 3.71 -0.25 -18.93
N LYS A 16 4.06 -0.80 -17.76
CA LYS A 16 3.61 -2.14 -17.36
C LYS A 16 2.22 -2.11 -16.74
N MET A 17 1.86 -1.06 -15.98
CA MET A 17 0.60 -0.93 -15.25
C MET A 17 -0.06 0.45 -15.46
N PRO A 18 -0.45 0.82 -16.70
CA PRO A 18 -0.94 2.16 -17.03
C PRO A 18 -2.20 2.59 -16.29
N ASN A 19 -3.03 1.62 -15.86
CA ASN A 19 -4.29 1.88 -15.17
C ASN A 19 -4.18 1.79 -13.63
N ILE A 20 -2.97 1.61 -13.09
CA ILE A 20 -2.74 1.47 -11.65
C ILE A 20 -1.88 2.64 -11.19
N LYS A 21 -2.49 3.60 -10.48
CA LYS A 21 -1.79 4.80 -10.01
C LYS A 21 -0.93 4.49 -8.78
N PRO A 22 0.39 4.75 -8.81
CA PRO A 22 1.24 4.53 -7.66
C PRO A 22 1.08 5.63 -6.61
N PHE A 23 0.96 5.24 -5.35
CA PHE A 23 1.11 6.10 -4.17
C PHE A 23 2.38 5.70 -3.45
N TYR A 24 3.47 6.43 -3.68
CA TYR A 24 4.78 6.07 -3.14
C TYR A 24 4.78 6.06 -1.61
N ALA A 25 5.17 4.93 -1.02
CA ALA A 25 5.19 4.76 0.44
C ALA A 25 6.40 5.47 1.08
N LEU A 26 6.17 6.62 1.74
CA LEU A 26 7.22 7.47 2.32
C LEU A 26 8.08 6.73 3.36
N ARG A 27 7.48 5.80 4.11
CA ARG A 27 8.18 4.93 5.07
C ARG A 27 9.39 4.20 4.48
N CYS A 28 9.43 4.02 3.15
CA CYS A 28 10.53 3.36 2.46
C CYS A 28 11.77 4.24 2.38
N ASN A 29 11.62 5.48 1.92
CA ASN A 29 12.70 6.45 1.83
C ASN A 29 12.11 7.87 1.65
N PRO A 30 11.99 8.68 2.72
CA PRO A 30 11.39 10.01 2.67
C PRO A 30 12.37 11.08 2.16
N ASN A 31 13.31 10.73 1.28
CA ASN A 31 14.27 11.69 0.74
C ASN A 31 13.57 12.75 -0.13
N ASP A 32 13.72 14.03 0.22
CA ASP A 32 13.06 15.16 -0.44
C ASP A 32 13.32 15.21 -1.96
N VAL A 33 14.55 14.90 -2.40
CA VAL A 33 14.88 14.91 -3.83
C VAL A 33 14.19 13.75 -4.56
N LEU A 34 14.17 12.55 -3.98
CA LEU A 34 13.42 11.41 -4.52
C LEU A 34 11.93 11.76 -4.67
N LEU A 35 11.33 12.28 -3.60
CA LEU A 35 9.91 12.65 -3.61
C LEU A 35 9.61 13.70 -4.69
N LYS A 36 10.43 14.75 -4.81
CA LYS A 36 10.29 15.77 -5.85
C LYS A 36 10.46 15.23 -7.26
N VAL A 37 11.36 14.26 -7.48
CA VAL A 37 11.53 13.63 -8.80
C VAL A 37 10.31 12.76 -9.14
N LEU A 38 9.88 11.89 -8.21
CA LEU A 38 8.74 10.99 -8.43
C LEU A 38 7.43 11.77 -8.69
N THR A 39 7.19 12.83 -7.93
CA THR A 39 5.93 13.59 -7.95
C THR A 39 5.82 14.60 -9.10
N ARG A 40 6.88 14.78 -9.91
CA ARG A 40 6.79 15.45 -11.22
C ARG A 40 5.76 14.79 -12.13
N ASN A 41 5.59 13.48 -12.01
CA ASN A 41 4.47 12.79 -12.64
C ASN A 41 3.20 13.04 -11.82
N ILE A 42 2.18 13.65 -12.44
CA ILE A 42 0.91 14.01 -11.78
C ILE A 42 0.15 12.79 -11.27
N ASP A 43 0.33 11.61 -11.87
CA ASP A 43 -0.30 10.37 -11.47
C ASP A 43 0.42 9.65 -10.31
N MET A 44 1.57 10.17 -9.87
CA MET A 44 2.26 9.70 -8.67
C MET A 44 1.66 10.37 -7.42
N GLY A 45 0.99 9.60 -6.57
CA GLY A 45 0.58 10.03 -5.23
C GLY A 45 1.62 9.69 -4.17
N LEU A 46 1.34 10.07 -2.92
CA LEU A 46 2.16 9.77 -1.76
C LEU A 46 1.34 9.02 -0.69
N CYS A 47 1.88 7.92 -0.17
CA CYS A 47 1.32 7.18 0.96
C CYS A 47 2.15 7.47 2.22
N CYS A 48 1.55 8.17 3.18
CA CYS A 48 2.17 8.51 4.46
C CYS A 48 1.72 7.57 5.57
N SER A 49 2.57 7.39 6.59
CA SER A 49 2.35 6.47 7.70
C SER A 49 2.34 7.14 9.08
N ASN A 50 2.79 8.39 9.16
CA ASN A 50 2.83 9.14 10.40
C ASN A 50 2.66 10.65 10.13
N ARG A 51 2.55 11.44 11.19
CA ARG A 51 2.37 12.90 11.13
C ARG A 51 3.49 13.60 10.35
N TYR A 52 4.74 13.23 10.58
CA TYR A 52 5.88 13.85 9.91
C TYR A 52 5.85 13.62 8.39
N GLU A 53 5.56 12.38 7.98
CA GLU A 53 5.40 12.04 6.55
C GLU A 53 4.20 12.75 5.92
N LEU A 54 3.09 12.90 6.63
CA LEU A 54 1.93 13.64 6.16
C LEU A 54 2.28 15.13 5.94
N GLU A 55 2.89 15.78 6.93
CA GLU A 55 3.31 17.19 6.83
C GLU A 55 4.36 17.39 5.71
N MET A 56 5.19 16.39 5.43
CA MET A 56 6.10 16.39 4.29
C MET A 56 5.35 16.26 2.96
N ALA A 57 4.43 15.30 2.85
CA ALA A 57 3.67 15.06 1.63
C ALA A 57 2.85 16.28 1.20
N MET A 58 2.20 16.96 2.16
CA MET A 58 1.41 18.18 1.89
C MET A 58 2.23 19.36 1.36
N LYS A 59 3.56 19.36 1.53
CA LYS A 59 4.45 20.38 0.96
C LYS A 59 4.85 20.08 -0.49
N ILE A 60 4.61 18.85 -0.95
CA ILE A 60 5.12 18.33 -2.23
C ILE A 60 3.97 18.10 -3.22
N VAL A 61 2.83 17.59 -2.75
CA VAL A 61 1.66 17.27 -3.59
C VAL A 61 0.37 17.81 -2.98
N ASP A 62 -0.63 17.97 -3.84
CA ASP A 62 -1.99 18.30 -3.45
C ASP A 62 -2.63 17.19 -2.61
N ILE A 63 -3.61 17.58 -1.80
CA ILE A 63 -4.20 16.71 -0.77
C ILE A 63 -4.94 15.49 -1.34
N ASP A 64 -5.44 15.58 -2.57
CA ASP A 64 -6.13 14.50 -3.29
C ASP A 64 -5.16 13.43 -3.83
N ARG A 65 -3.86 13.73 -3.83
CA ARG A 65 -2.76 12.81 -4.15
C ARG A 65 -2.11 12.20 -2.90
N ILE A 66 -2.73 12.36 -1.72
CA ILE A 66 -2.24 11.80 -0.46
C ILE A 66 -3.20 10.72 0.05
N ILE A 67 -2.62 9.58 0.44
CA ILE A 67 -3.31 8.56 1.23
C ILE A 67 -2.59 8.39 2.55
N TYR A 68 -3.36 8.35 3.64
CA TYR A 68 -2.80 8.16 4.96
C TYR A 68 -3.10 6.75 5.47
N ARG A 69 -2.05 5.92 5.57
CA ARG A 69 -2.10 4.59 6.19
C ARG A 69 -1.24 4.58 7.44
N ASN A 70 -1.82 5.01 8.55
CA ASN A 70 -1.15 4.92 9.85
C ASN A 70 -1.26 3.48 10.38
N PRO A 71 -0.15 2.81 10.74
CA PRO A 71 -0.21 1.48 11.36
C PRO A 71 -0.91 1.48 12.73
N MET A 72 -1.04 2.65 13.37
CA MET A 72 -1.73 2.79 14.66
C MET A 72 -2.52 4.10 14.74
N TRP A 73 -3.83 4.02 14.52
CA TRP A 73 -4.71 5.19 14.62
C TRP A 73 -5.02 5.55 16.08
N THR A 74 -4.28 6.52 16.60
CA THR A 74 -4.58 7.18 17.88
C THR A 74 -5.57 8.33 17.67
N ARG A 75 -6.30 8.70 18.73
CA ARG A 75 -7.17 9.90 18.73
C ARG A 75 -6.43 11.16 18.24
N GLY A 76 -5.17 11.33 18.64
CA GLY A 76 -4.34 12.44 18.19
C GLY A 76 -4.06 12.40 16.69
N SER A 77 -3.68 11.23 16.16
CA SER A 77 -3.42 11.08 14.72
C SER A 77 -4.66 11.25 13.84
N ILE A 78 -5.83 10.79 14.30
CA ILE A 78 -7.10 10.97 13.56
C ILE A 78 -7.50 12.44 13.54
N ARG A 79 -7.40 13.14 14.68
CA ARG A 79 -7.66 14.59 14.75
C ARG A 79 -6.72 15.37 13.85
N HIS A 80 -5.43 15.03 13.87
CA HIS A 80 -4.47 15.68 13.00
C HIS A 80 -4.77 15.43 11.51
N ALA A 81 -5.16 14.21 11.12
CA ALA A 81 -5.61 13.92 9.76
C ALA A 81 -6.82 14.78 9.35
N LYS A 82 -7.78 14.97 10.28
CA LYS A 82 -8.94 15.85 10.10
C LYS A 82 -8.54 17.32 9.95
N GLU A 83 -7.68 17.82 10.83
CA GLU A 83 -7.16 19.20 10.80
C GLU A 83 -6.40 19.50 9.50
N CYS A 84 -5.66 18.52 8.98
CA CYS A 84 -4.96 18.62 7.70
C CYS A 84 -5.90 18.50 6.50
N GLY A 85 -7.16 18.09 6.69
CA GLY A 85 -8.15 17.90 5.62
C GLY A 85 -7.97 16.62 4.81
N ILE A 86 -7.21 15.63 5.30
CA ILE A 86 -6.98 14.37 4.57
C ILE A 86 -8.30 13.65 4.38
N GLN A 87 -8.62 13.35 3.12
CA GLN A 87 -9.88 12.73 2.77
C GLN A 87 -9.80 11.20 2.83
N THR A 88 -8.70 10.60 2.35
CA THR A 88 -8.59 9.16 2.19
C THR A 88 -7.65 8.55 3.23
N VAL A 89 -8.19 7.63 4.03
CA VAL A 89 -7.47 6.91 5.07
C VAL A 89 -7.60 5.41 4.87
N ILE A 90 -6.53 4.67 5.20
CA ILE A 90 -6.54 3.21 5.22
C ILE A 90 -6.58 2.74 6.68
N ILE A 91 -7.48 1.81 6.99
CA ILE A 91 -7.60 1.18 8.31
C ILE A 91 -7.44 -0.33 8.22
N GLU A 92 -7.01 -0.95 9.32
CA GLU A 92 -6.67 -2.39 9.37
C GLU A 92 -7.46 -3.18 10.41
N THR A 93 -8.25 -2.51 11.27
CA THR A 93 -8.97 -3.12 12.40
C THR A 93 -10.38 -2.56 12.58
N GLU A 94 -11.24 -3.30 13.29
CA GLU A 94 -12.56 -2.81 13.71
C GLU A 94 -12.47 -1.63 14.68
N ASP A 95 -11.48 -1.62 15.57
CA ASP A 95 -11.28 -0.54 16.53
C ASP A 95 -10.91 0.77 15.83
N ASP A 96 -10.11 0.70 14.77
CA ASP A 96 -9.84 1.87 13.94
C ASP A 96 -11.13 2.43 13.35
N LEU A 97 -12.00 1.56 12.83
CA LEU A 97 -13.30 1.99 12.31
C LEU A 97 -14.13 2.74 13.37
N LYS A 98 -14.24 2.17 14.58
CA LYS A 98 -14.97 2.80 15.70
C LYS A 98 -14.37 4.15 16.07
N ARG A 99 -13.04 4.27 16.08
CA ARG A 99 -12.35 5.54 16.33
C ARG A 99 -12.63 6.56 15.22
N PHE A 100 -12.61 6.15 13.95
CA PHE A 100 -12.95 7.06 12.84
C PHE A 100 -14.41 7.48 12.87
N ALA A 101 -15.35 6.57 13.14
CA ALA A 101 -16.76 6.90 13.33
C ALA A 101 -16.97 7.96 14.43
N THR A 102 -16.15 7.91 15.48
CA THR A 102 -16.23 8.84 16.62
C THR A 102 -15.55 10.18 16.34
N TYR A 103 -14.35 10.18 15.76
CA TYR A 103 -13.49 11.37 15.71
C TYR A 103 -13.40 12.03 14.33
N TYR A 104 -13.65 11.28 13.26
CA TYR A 104 -13.59 11.79 11.88
C TYR A 104 -14.51 11.00 10.92
N PRO A 105 -15.84 11.01 11.13
CA PRO A 105 -16.80 10.23 10.32
C PRO A 105 -16.86 10.67 8.85
N GLU A 106 -16.41 11.88 8.54
CA GLU A 106 -16.41 12.43 7.18
C GLU A 106 -15.28 11.87 6.30
N ALA A 107 -14.31 11.17 6.88
CA ALA A 107 -13.21 10.54 6.16
C ALA A 107 -13.71 9.43 5.22
N CYS A 108 -13.03 9.30 4.08
CA CYS A 108 -13.22 8.22 3.14
C CYS A 108 -12.30 7.06 3.53
N ILE A 109 -12.90 5.98 4.01
CA ILE A 109 -12.19 4.83 4.56
C ILE A 109 -11.95 3.80 3.46
N ILE A 110 -10.71 3.31 3.38
CA ILE A 110 -10.34 2.11 2.63
C ILE A 110 -10.03 1.01 3.64
N LEU A 111 -10.71 -0.14 3.53
CA LEU A 111 -10.47 -1.28 4.40
C LEU A 111 -9.29 -2.10 3.86
N ARG A 112 -8.20 -2.19 4.61
CA ARG A 112 -7.07 -3.03 4.23
C ARG A 112 -7.28 -4.45 4.70
N VAL A 113 -7.31 -5.38 3.74
CA VAL A 113 -7.59 -6.79 3.95
C VAL A 113 -6.33 -7.60 3.71
N THR A 114 -5.93 -8.34 4.72
CA THR A 114 -4.79 -9.25 4.66
C THR A 114 -5.18 -10.54 3.96
N MET A 115 -4.41 -10.87 2.93
CA MET A 115 -4.54 -12.10 2.15
C MET A 115 -3.39 -13.01 2.53
N ASP A 116 -3.72 -14.09 3.24
CA ASP A 116 -2.80 -15.18 3.52
C ASP A 116 -3.46 -16.52 3.17
N ARG A 117 -2.71 -17.41 2.50
CA ARG A 117 -3.12 -18.79 2.24
C ARG A 117 -2.73 -19.73 3.39
N LYS A 118 -1.83 -19.29 4.27
CA LYS A 118 -1.33 -20.02 5.43
C LYS A 118 -1.51 -19.15 6.65
N LEU A 119 -2.73 -19.05 7.18
CA LEU A 119 -2.89 -18.72 8.59
C LEU A 119 -2.36 -19.92 9.39
N VAL A 120 -1.03 -20.03 9.48
CA VAL A 120 -0.41 -20.59 10.67
C VAL A 120 -0.64 -19.52 11.72
N ASP A 121 -1.18 -19.90 12.87
CA ASP A 121 -1.45 -19.06 14.04
C ASP A 121 -0.21 -18.22 14.41
N ASP A 122 -0.01 -17.08 13.75
CA ASP A 122 0.91 -16.04 14.16
C ASP A 122 0.09 -15.03 14.97
N PRO A 123 0.30 -14.95 16.30
CA PRO A 123 -0.41 -14.01 17.17
C PRO A 123 -0.30 -12.56 16.71
N LEU A 124 0.73 -12.20 15.94
CA LEU A 124 0.93 -10.86 15.39
C LEU A 124 0.05 -10.55 14.16
N THR A 125 -0.64 -11.56 13.62
CA THR A 125 -1.53 -11.41 12.46
C THR A 125 -3.01 -11.47 12.79
N GLU A 126 -3.38 -11.86 14.03
CA GLU A 126 -4.77 -12.00 14.45
C GLU A 126 -5.55 -10.68 14.39
N ASP A 127 -4.89 -9.55 14.59
CA ASP A 127 -5.56 -8.24 14.65
C ASP A 127 -5.91 -7.66 13.26
N HIS A 128 -5.30 -8.13 12.18
CA HIS A 128 -5.60 -7.60 10.84
C HIS A 128 -6.94 -8.11 10.30
N LEU A 129 -7.63 -7.30 9.50
CA LEU A 129 -8.83 -7.74 8.78
C LEU A 129 -8.49 -8.82 7.76
N ASN A 130 -8.99 -10.03 7.99
CA ASN A 130 -9.12 -11.04 6.94
C ASN A 130 -10.44 -10.83 6.16
N VAL A 131 -10.68 -11.63 5.12
CA VAL A 131 -11.87 -11.47 4.26
C VAL A 131 -13.17 -11.55 5.07
N GLU A 132 -13.31 -12.53 5.96
CA GLU A 132 -14.55 -12.72 6.72
C GLU A 132 -14.78 -11.62 7.78
N LYS A 133 -13.71 -11.16 8.45
CA LYS A 133 -13.76 -9.99 9.33
C LYS A 133 -14.14 -8.72 8.55
N ALA A 134 -13.60 -8.53 7.35
CA ALA A 134 -13.94 -7.39 6.50
C ALA A 134 -15.42 -7.41 6.05
N ILE A 135 -15.98 -8.59 5.76
CA ILE A 135 -17.42 -8.75 5.46
C ILE A 135 -18.29 -8.31 6.64
N ASN A 136 -17.96 -8.79 7.85
CA ASN A 136 -18.69 -8.40 9.06
C ASN A 136 -18.56 -6.90 9.33
N LEU A 137 -17.37 -6.35 9.15
CA LEU A 137 -17.12 -4.93 9.33
C LEU A 137 -17.92 -4.08 8.34
N LEU A 138 -17.96 -4.45 7.06
CA LEU A 138 -18.80 -3.79 6.05
C LEU A 138 -20.28 -3.78 6.45
N ARG A 139 -20.80 -4.84 7.07
CA ARG A 139 -22.20 -4.84 7.53
C ARG A 139 -22.44 -3.86 8.68
N ILE A 140 -21.52 -3.80 9.64
CA ILE A 140 -21.63 -2.92 10.81
C ILE A 140 -21.48 -1.43 10.41
N THR A 141 -20.72 -1.13 9.35
CA THR A 141 -20.54 0.25 8.88
C THR A 141 -21.85 0.96 8.50
N LYS A 142 -22.92 0.19 8.19
CA LYS A 142 -24.27 0.72 7.95
C LYS A 142 -24.76 1.58 9.12
N ASP A 143 -24.47 1.14 10.34
CA ASP A 143 -24.96 1.77 11.57
C ASP A 143 -24.02 2.87 12.09
N LEU A 144 -22.79 2.96 11.54
CA LEU A 144 -21.74 3.86 12.03
C LEU A 144 -21.61 5.17 11.27
N ALA A 145 -22.46 5.43 10.26
CA ALA A 145 -22.46 6.64 9.42
C ALA A 145 -21.10 7.00 8.79
N VAL A 146 -20.21 6.01 8.66
CA VAL A 146 -18.89 6.11 8.03
C VAL A 146 -18.99 5.83 6.54
N ARG A 147 -18.07 6.38 5.75
CA ARG A 147 -18.02 6.17 4.30
C ARG A 147 -16.89 5.23 3.93
N VAL A 148 -17.21 3.97 3.67
CA VAL A 148 -16.25 3.04 3.07
C VAL A 148 -16.23 3.29 1.56
N LYS A 149 -15.05 3.60 1.02
CA LYS A 149 -14.88 3.88 -0.42
C LYS A 149 -14.10 2.80 -1.16
N GLY A 150 -13.50 1.85 -0.45
CA GLY A 150 -12.59 0.95 -1.11
C GLY A 150 -12.03 -0.16 -0.25
N ILE A 151 -11.29 -1.04 -0.92
CA ILE A 151 -10.57 -2.15 -0.32
C ILE A 151 -9.10 -2.02 -0.72
N SER A 152 -8.21 -2.21 0.26
CA SER A 152 -6.75 -2.28 0.07
C SER A 152 -6.25 -3.69 0.32
N LEU A 153 -5.37 -4.18 -0.54
CA LEU A 153 -4.81 -5.52 -0.43
C LEU A 153 -3.51 -5.52 0.39
N SER A 154 -3.37 -6.51 1.26
CA SER A 154 -2.11 -6.82 1.94
C SER A 154 -1.77 -8.29 1.73
N ILE A 155 -0.98 -8.59 0.70
CA ILE A 155 -0.55 -9.96 0.40
C ILE A 155 0.66 -10.31 1.27
N ARG A 156 0.47 -11.19 2.26
CA ARG A 156 1.51 -11.62 3.22
C ARG A 156 2.00 -13.06 2.98
N SER A 157 1.96 -13.53 1.73
CA SER A 157 2.38 -14.90 1.42
C SER A 157 3.90 -15.04 1.32
N VAL A 158 4.47 -15.97 2.10
CA VAL A 158 5.90 -16.35 2.07
C VAL A 158 6.30 -17.00 0.72
N CYS A 159 5.35 -17.58 0.00
CA CYS A 159 5.55 -18.16 -1.34
C CYS A 159 4.47 -17.64 -2.29
N ALA A 160 4.51 -16.34 -2.55
CA ALA A 160 3.59 -15.70 -3.47
C ALA A 160 3.78 -16.26 -4.89
N THR A 161 2.72 -16.81 -5.46
CA THR A 161 2.64 -17.16 -6.89
C THR A 161 1.78 -16.13 -7.59
N SER A 162 1.91 -15.95 -8.90
CA SER A 162 1.07 -15.00 -9.66
C SER A 162 -0.44 -15.21 -9.43
N ALA A 163 -0.85 -16.45 -9.13
CA ALA A 163 -2.23 -16.81 -8.81
C ALA A 163 -2.78 -16.13 -7.55
N ILE A 164 -1.94 -15.75 -6.58
CA ILE A 164 -2.41 -15.07 -5.35
C ILE A 164 -3.04 -13.72 -5.67
N TYR A 165 -2.50 -12.99 -6.65
CA TYR A 165 -3.02 -11.70 -7.07
C TYR A 165 -4.41 -11.84 -7.69
N SER A 166 -4.61 -12.84 -8.55
CA SER A 166 -5.95 -13.12 -9.12
C SER A 166 -6.97 -13.47 -8.03
N TYR A 167 -6.60 -14.34 -7.09
CA TYR A 167 -7.44 -14.68 -5.94
C TYR A 167 -7.77 -13.45 -5.07
N ALA A 168 -6.76 -12.64 -4.74
CA ALA A 168 -6.94 -11.46 -3.91
C ALA A 168 -7.88 -10.44 -4.55
N ILE A 169 -7.73 -10.18 -5.86
CA ILE A 169 -8.62 -9.28 -6.61
C ILE A 169 -10.04 -9.84 -6.69
N ALA A 170 -10.21 -11.16 -6.82
CA ALA A 170 -11.53 -11.80 -6.75
C ALA A 170 -12.21 -11.58 -5.38
N GLN A 171 -11.46 -11.70 -4.28
CA GLN A 171 -11.98 -11.41 -2.94
C GLN A 171 -12.31 -9.92 -2.77
N CYS A 172 -11.50 -9.01 -3.31
CA CYS A 172 -11.85 -7.60 -3.37
C CYS A 172 -13.16 -7.37 -4.12
N ARG A 173 -13.39 -8.07 -5.23
CA ARG A 173 -14.67 -7.95 -5.95
C ARG A 173 -15.86 -8.35 -5.09
N ARG A 174 -15.76 -9.48 -4.39
CA ARG A 174 -16.78 -9.92 -3.42
C ARG A 174 -17.03 -8.87 -2.33
N LEU A 175 -15.98 -8.27 -1.78
CA LEU A 175 -16.10 -7.21 -0.77
C LEU A 175 -16.70 -5.92 -1.34
N PHE A 176 -16.39 -5.57 -2.60
CA PHE A 176 -17.03 -4.47 -3.30
C PHE A 176 -18.54 -4.69 -3.45
N ASP A 177 -18.97 -5.90 -3.80
CA ASP A 177 -20.39 -6.23 -3.95
C ASP A 177 -21.14 -6.05 -2.63
N ILE A 178 -20.57 -6.58 -1.55
CA ILE A 178 -21.13 -6.44 -0.20
C ILE A 178 -21.15 -4.96 0.23
N GLY A 179 -20.10 -4.20 -0.07
CA GLY A 179 -20.06 -2.77 0.21
C GLY A 179 -21.18 -2.00 -0.52
N LEU A 180 -21.38 -2.30 -1.81
CA LEU A 180 -22.46 -1.72 -2.62
C LEU A 180 -23.84 -2.11 -2.08
N GLU A 181 -24.05 -3.37 -1.69
CA GLU A 181 -25.30 -3.86 -1.07
C GLU A 181 -25.63 -3.16 0.25
N VAL A 182 -24.61 -2.85 1.06
CA VAL A 182 -24.77 -2.10 2.30
C VAL A 182 -25.10 -0.62 2.06
N GLY A 183 -24.81 -0.10 0.85
CA GLY A 183 -25.08 1.28 0.45
C GLY A 183 -23.83 2.16 0.35
N HIS A 184 -22.64 1.59 0.41
CA HIS A 184 -21.39 2.33 0.19
C HIS A 184 -21.14 2.59 -1.29
N LYS A 185 -20.54 3.73 -1.59
CA LYS A 185 -20.03 4.03 -2.93
C LYS A 185 -18.59 3.53 -3.04
N MET A 186 -18.42 2.30 -3.53
CA MET A 186 -17.11 1.66 -3.69
C MET A 186 -16.41 2.18 -4.96
N GLU A 187 -15.36 2.97 -4.78
CA GLU A 187 -14.66 3.71 -5.85
C GLU A 187 -13.15 3.41 -5.93
N ILE A 188 -12.53 2.85 -4.89
CA ILE A 188 -11.08 2.70 -4.81
C ILE A 188 -10.68 1.25 -4.57
N LEU A 189 -9.89 0.68 -5.47
CA LEU A 189 -9.20 -0.59 -5.26
C LEU A 189 -7.72 -0.32 -5.12
N ASP A 190 -7.18 -0.57 -3.94
CA ASP A 190 -5.74 -0.55 -3.71
C ASP A 190 -5.18 -1.97 -3.82
N VAL A 191 -4.34 -2.20 -4.83
CA VAL A 191 -3.75 -3.52 -5.10
C VAL A 191 -2.57 -3.85 -4.18
N GLY A 192 -2.27 -2.97 -3.23
CA GLY A 192 -1.38 -3.24 -2.11
C GLY A 192 0.04 -2.75 -2.32
N ASP A 193 0.97 -3.32 -1.55
CA ASP A 193 2.38 -2.93 -1.49
C ASP A 193 3.31 -4.08 -1.93
N ARG A 194 4.61 -3.98 -1.56
CA ARG A 194 5.63 -5.04 -1.74
C ARG A 194 5.98 -5.40 -3.19
N PHE A 195 5.87 -4.45 -4.11
CA PHE A 195 6.42 -4.61 -5.46
C PHE A 195 7.96 -4.74 -5.41
N PRO A 196 8.54 -5.76 -6.05
CA PRO A 196 9.98 -6.00 -6.06
C PRO A 196 10.69 -4.93 -6.90
N SER A 197 11.90 -4.52 -6.48
CA SER A 197 12.71 -3.61 -7.28
C SER A 197 13.20 -4.26 -8.58
N MET A 198 13.64 -3.46 -9.55
CA MET A 198 14.24 -3.99 -10.78
C MET A 198 15.47 -4.86 -10.54
N SER A 199 16.19 -4.62 -9.44
CA SER A 199 17.37 -5.40 -9.04
C SER A 199 17.05 -6.65 -8.22
N THR A 200 15.78 -6.93 -7.90
CA THR A 200 15.40 -8.08 -7.08
C THR A 200 15.42 -9.36 -7.92
N SER A 201 16.26 -10.33 -7.55
CA SER A 201 16.37 -11.64 -8.21
C SER A 201 15.48 -12.72 -7.60
N ASP A 202 15.03 -12.52 -6.36
CA ASP A 202 14.35 -13.55 -5.58
C ASP A 202 12.83 -13.37 -5.59
N GLY A 203 12.10 -14.45 -5.78
CA GLY A 203 10.63 -14.45 -5.82
C GLY A 203 10.04 -14.08 -7.18
N LEU A 204 8.84 -13.50 -7.18
CA LEU A 204 8.17 -13.06 -8.41
C LEU A 204 8.80 -11.76 -8.91
N SER A 205 9.00 -11.66 -10.22
CA SER A 205 9.42 -10.40 -10.84
C SER A 205 8.26 -9.40 -10.90
N PHE A 206 8.59 -8.12 -10.99
CA PHE A 206 7.59 -7.06 -11.19
C PHE A 206 6.72 -7.33 -12.42
N ASP A 207 7.31 -7.80 -13.52
CA ASP A 207 6.59 -8.12 -14.75
C ASP A 207 5.55 -9.23 -14.56
N GLN A 208 5.87 -10.25 -13.78
CA GLN A 208 4.92 -11.32 -13.45
C GLN A 208 3.75 -10.80 -12.61
N ILE A 209 4.04 -9.94 -11.63
CA ILE A 209 3.03 -9.31 -10.77
C ILE A 209 2.13 -8.38 -11.58
N ALA A 210 2.72 -7.48 -12.38
CA ALA A 210 2.01 -6.54 -13.22
C ALA A 210 1.09 -7.25 -14.22
N LYS A 211 1.55 -8.33 -14.85
CA LYS A 211 0.74 -9.15 -15.75
C LYS A 211 -0.44 -9.79 -15.02
N ALA A 212 -0.21 -10.35 -13.83
CA ALA A 212 -1.25 -11.00 -13.04
C ALA A 212 -2.32 -10.00 -12.57
N LEU A 213 -1.89 -8.86 -12.01
CA LEU A 213 -2.77 -7.78 -11.58
C LEU A 213 -3.60 -7.23 -12.73
N ARG A 214 -2.97 -6.92 -13.87
CA ARG A 214 -3.70 -6.42 -15.04
C ARG A 214 -4.78 -7.38 -15.52
N ALA A 215 -4.45 -8.66 -15.65
CA ALA A 215 -5.41 -9.67 -16.09
C ALA A 215 -6.57 -9.78 -15.08
N ALA A 216 -6.27 -9.82 -13.79
CA ALA A 216 -7.27 -9.91 -12.74
C ALA A 216 -8.15 -8.67 -12.67
N CYS A 217 -7.58 -7.47 -12.69
CA CYS A 217 -8.34 -6.22 -12.66
C CYS A 217 -9.24 -6.07 -13.89
N ALA A 218 -8.74 -6.40 -15.09
CA ALA A 218 -9.56 -6.36 -16.31
C ALA A 218 -10.75 -7.33 -16.26
N PHE A 219 -10.59 -8.49 -15.62
CA PHE A 219 -11.64 -9.49 -15.49
C PHE A 219 -12.67 -9.14 -14.40
N PHE A 220 -12.21 -8.81 -13.18
CA PHE A 220 -13.08 -8.59 -12.04
C PHE A 220 -13.63 -7.15 -11.94
N PHE A 221 -12.89 -6.17 -12.45
CA PHE A 221 -13.25 -4.75 -12.45
C PHE A 221 -13.27 -4.19 -13.88
N PRO A 222 -14.10 -4.74 -14.79
CA PRO A 222 -14.12 -4.29 -16.17
C PRO A 222 -14.64 -2.85 -16.26
N SER A 223 -14.00 -2.02 -17.08
CA SER A 223 -14.30 -0.60 -17.24
C SER A 223 -15.75 -0.30 -17.65
N LYS A 224 -16.43 -1.27 -18.28
CA LYS A 224 -17.87 -1.14 -18.63
C LYS A 224 -18.77 -1.06 -17.39
N LEU A 225 -18.43 -1.80 -16.33
CA LEU A 225 -19.19 -1.86 -15.08
C LEU A 225 -18.65 -0.87 -14.04
N PHE A 226 -17.35 -0.63 -14.06
CA PHE A 226 -16.65 0.25 -13.12
C PHE A 226 -15.96 1.39 -13.85
N LYS A 227 -16.73 2.35 -14.37
CA LYS A 227 -16.18 3.47 -15.14
C LYS A 227 -15.34 4.42 -14.28
N ASP A 228 -15.76 4.61 -13.02
CA ASP A 228 -15.17 5.61 -12.12
C ASP A 228 -14.22 5.00 -11.09
N ILE A 229 -13.90 3.69 -11.20
CA ILE A 229 -13.01 3.05 -10.24
C ILE A 229 -11.58 3.57 -10.40
N LYS A 230 -10.97 3.93 -9.27
CA LYS A 230 -9.55 4.24 -9.16
C LYS A 230 -8.84 3.00 -8.67
N ILE A 231 -7.98 2.44 -9.52
CA ILE A 231 -7.08 1.38 -9.11
C ILE A 231 -5.73 2.01 -8.75
N ILE A 232 -5.29 1.77 -7.53
CA ILE A 232 -4.07 2.35 -6.97
C ILE A 232 -3.16 1.26 -6.40
N ALA A 233 -1.93 1.61 -6.09
CA ALA A 233 -0.99 0.74 -5.40
C ALA A 233 -0.09 1.55 -4.45
N GLU A 234 0.58 0.88 -3.51
CA GLU A 234 1.46 1.50 -2.52
C GLU A 234 2.93 1.04 -2.65
N PRO A 235 3.60 1.22 -3.81
CA PRO A 235 4.98 0.81 -3.99
C PRO A 235 5.94 1.63 -3.12
N GLY A 236 6.92 0.94 -2.52
CA GLY A 236 8.04 1.56 -1.80
C GLY A 236 9.36 1.19 -2.44
N ALA A 237 9.87 0.00 -2.10
CA ALA A 237 11.17 -0.49 -2.55
C ALA A 237 11.33 -0.49 -4.08
N TYR A 238 10.24 -0.70 -4.83
CA TYR A 238 10.22 -0.58 -6.30
C TYR A 238 10.89 0.71 -6.80
N PHE A 239 10.55 1.87 -6.23
CA PHE A 239 11.06 3.17 -6.64
C PHE A 239 12.38 3.57 -5.96
N ALA A 240 12.63 3.04 -4.76
CA ALA A 240 13.72 3.53 -3.92
C ALA A 240 14.96 2.63 -3.90
N ALA A 241 14.82 1.31 -4.04
CA ALA A 241 15.91 0.38 -3.71
C ALA A 241 17.11 0.51 -4.67
N SER A 242 16.87 0.50 -5.98
CA SER A 242 17.95 0.53 -6.99
C SER A 242 18.53 1.93 -7.23
N SER A 243 17.83 2.98 -6.76
CA SER A 243 18.16 4.39 -7.01
C SER A 243 19.29 4.94 -6.14
N PHE A 244 19.72 4.17 -5.13
CA PHE A 244 20.73 4.59 -4.14
C PHE A 244 21.87 3.58 -4.07
N SER A 245 23.09 4.08 -3.87
CA SER A 245 24.27 3.28 -3.60
C SER A 245 24.92 3.79 -2.33
N LEU A 246 25.23 2.89 -1.40
CA LEU A 246 25.94 3.22 -0.17
C LEU A 246 27.44 2.94 -0.39
N VAL A 247 28.25 3.99 -0.31
CA VAL A 247 29.72 3.87 -0.37
C VAL A 247 30.26 4.06 1.04
N THR A 248 30.93 3.03 1.57
CA THR A 248 31.53 3.06 2.90
C THR A 248 33.05 2.96 2.82
N ARG A 249 33.74 3.58 3.78
CA ARG A 249 35.19 3.49 3.90
C ARG A 249 35.56 2.44 4.95
N VAL A 250 36.52 1.58 4.64
CA VAL A 250 37.16 0.72 5.64
C VAL A 250 37.96 1.63 6.59
N VAL A 251 37.50 1.73 7.83
CA VAL A 251 38.14 2.57 8.87
C VAL A 251 39.17 1.81 9.69
N ASN A 252 39.05 0.49 9.79
CA ASN A 252 39.97 -0.37 10.55
C ASN A 252 39.92 -1.80 10.01
N LYS A 253 41.01 -2.54 10.19
CA LYS A 253 41.14 -3.97 9.91
C LYS A 253 41.91 -4.60 11.07
N ARG A 254 41.35 -5.62 11.70
CA ARG A 254 42.03 -6.46 12.69
C ARG A 254 42.37 -7.81 12.08
N LEU A 255 43.60 -8.27 12.29
CA LEU A 255 44.00 -9.65 12.01
C LEU A 255 43.68 -10.50 13.24
N ILE A 256 43.05 -11.65 13.03
CA ILE A 256 42.76 -12.65 14.06
C ILE A 256 43.38 -13.96 13.57
N ASP A 257 44.01 -14.71 14.48
CA ASP A 257 44.51 -16.05 14.19
C ASP A 257 43.34 -16.99 13.84
N GLY A 258 43.51 -17.77 12.77
CA GLY A 258 42.47 -18.68 12.26
C GLY A 258 42.03 -19.71 13.29
N SER A 259 42.92 -20.12 14.19
CA SER A 259 42.65 -21.07 15.29
C SER A 259 41.58 -20.59 16.29
N PHE A 260 41.21 -19.30 16.29
CA PHE A 260 40.09 -18.80 17.11
C PHE A 260 38.72 -18.89 16.40
N LEU A 261 38.70 -19.22 15.11
CA LEU A 261 37.49 -19.28 14.28
C LEU A 261 37.18 -20.69 13.77
N THR A 262 38.20 -21.52 13.62
CA THR A 262 38.10 -22.92 13.17
C THR A 262 38.58 -23.85 14.27
N ASN A 263 37.86 -24.95 14.52
CA ASN A 263 38.23 -25.98 15.49
C ASN A 263 39.19 -27.04 14.90
N ASP A 264 39.96 -26.66 13.88
CA ASP A 264 40.86 -27.54 13.14
C ASP A 264 42.30 -27.42 13.67
#